data_AF-A0A075KHG8-F1
#
_entry.id   AF-A0A075KHG8-F1
#
_cell.length_a   1.000
_cell.length_b   1.000
_cell.length_c   1.000
_cell.angle_alpha   90.00
_cell.angle_beta   90.00
_cell.angle_gamma   90.00
#
_symmetry.space_group_name_H-M   'P 1'
#
loop_
_entity.id
_entity.type
_entity.pdbx_description
1 polymer ?
#
loop_
_entity_poly.entity_id
_entity_poly.type
_entity_poly.pdbx_seq_one_letter_code
_entity_poly.pdbx_strand_id
1 'polypeptide(L)'
;MGVKNCPECGKLFMENPSGLCPACYKQEEIYEHKIGEYLREFGKSSVEEIHKATGVKEKVILRMLKSGRLFAEGQNLVNYPCDMCGAPIYEGRLCSKCGSDFTKQVKEVWKTDERSVDSQRGVRMYTKDK
;
A
#
# COMPACT_ATOMS: atom_id res chain seq x y z
N MET A 1 -12.65 -16.29 22.83
CA MET A 1 -12.38 -17.20 21.70
C MET A 1 -13.61 -17.21 20.81
N GLY A 2 -13.61 -16.38 19.77
CA GLY A 2 -14.73 -16.30 18.81
C GLY A 2 -14.47 -17.16 17.58
N VAL A 3 -15.53 -17.72 17.01
CA VAL A 3 -15.48 -18.30 15.67
C VAL A 3 -15.66 -17.15 14.69
N LYS A 4 -14.72 -16.98 13.77
CA LYS A 4 -14.77 -15.95 12.71
C LYS A 4 -14.89 -16.62 11.35
N ASN A 5 -15.35 -15.84 10.38
CA ASN A 5 -15.40 -16.29 9.00
C ASN A 5 -14.11 -15.92 8.27
N CYS A 6 -13.53 -16.87 7.53
CA CYS A 6 -12.31 -16.62 6.77
C CYS A 6 -12.58 -15.65 5.61
N PRO A 7 -11.82 -14.55 5.46
CA PRO A 7 -12.04 -13.59 4.37
C PRO A 7 -11.73 -14.16 2.97
N GLU A 8 -10.92 -15.23 2.88
CA GLU A 8 -10.52 -15.82 1.60
C GLU A 8 -11.47 -16.93 1.13
N CYS A 9 -11.87 -17.84 2.02
CA CYS A 9 -12.67 -19.01 1.66
C CYS A 9 -14.08 -19.04 2.25
N GLY A 10 -14.44 -18.12 3.15
CA GLY A 10 -15.75 -18.10 3.80
C GLY A 10 -16.01 -19.30 4.71
N LYS A 11 -14.97 -20.01 5.16
CA LYS A 11 -15.09 -21.08 6.17
C LYS A 11 -15.02 -20.51 7.58
N LEU A 12 -15.86 -21.04 8.47
CA LEU A 12 -15.80 -20.79 9.90
C LEU A 12 -14.52 -21.40 10.49
N PHE A 13 -13.77 -20.59 11.23
CA PHE A 13 -12.55 -21.01 11.90
C PHE A 13 -12.42 -20.33 13.27
N MET A 14 -11.66 -20.92 14.19
CA MET A 14 -11.34 -20.27 15.45
C MET A 14 -10.41 -19.09 15.21
N GLU A 15 -10.70 -17.94 15.81
CA GLU A 15 -9.90 -16.74 15.67
C GLU A 15 -8.43 -17.00 16.03
N ASN A 16 -7.56 -16.77 15.05
CA ASN A 16 -6.11 -16.90 15.15
C ASN A 16 -5.47 -15.54 14.88
N PRO A 17 -4.24 -15.28 15.38
CA PRO A 17 -3.52 -14.03 15.10
C PRO A 17 -3.30 -13.79 13.60
N SER A 18 -3.25 -14.85 12.79
CA SER A 18 -3.13 -14.79 11.33
C SER A 18 -4.40 -14.28 10.62
N GLY A 19 -5.56 -14.22 11.30
CA GLY A 19 -6.82 -13.75 10.72
C GLY A 19 -7.40 -14.62 9.59
N LEU A 20 -6.78 -15.78 9.33
CA LEU A 20 -7.11 -16.70 8.23
C LEU A 20 -7.28 -18.12 8.77
N CYS A 21 -8.10 -18.91 8.08
CA CYS A 21 -8.25 -20.32 8.42
C CYS A 21 -6.95 -21.10 8.10
N PRO A 22 -6.68 -22.22 8.80
CA PRO A 22 -5.43 -22.98 8.62
C PRO A 22 -5.25 -23.53 7.20
N ALA A 23 -6.35 -23.76 6.47
CA ALA A 23 -6.28 -24.17 5.07
C ALA A 23 -5.78 -23.04 4.16
N CYS A 24 -6.31 -21.82 4.32
CA CYS A 24 -5.87 -20.66 3.54
C CYS A 24 -4.44 -20.24 3.89
N TYR A 25 -4.06 -20.33 5.17
CA TYR A 25 -2.70 -20.05 5.59
C TYR A 25 -1.68 -20.97 4.90
N LYS A 26 -1.96 -22.29 4.86
CA LYS A 26 -1.11 -23.25 4.14
C LYS A 26 -1.06 -22.99 2.63
N GLN A 27 -2.17 -22.54 2.04
CA GLN A 27 -2.18 -22.17 0.62
C GLN A 27 -1.30 -20.95 0.35
N GLU A 28 -1.33 -19.95 1.23
CA GLU A 28 -0.45 -18.79 1.13
C GLU A 28 1.03 -19.19 1.21
N GLU A 29 1.41 -20.09 2.12
CA GLU A 29 2.80 -20.59 2.20
C GLU A 29 3.25 -21.25 0.88
N ILE A 30 2.36 -22.01 0.22
CA ILE A 30 2.64 -22.62 -1.09
C ILE A 30 2.78 -21.55 -2.17
N TYR A 31 1.94 -20.52 -2.16
CA TYR A 31 2.02 -19.42 -3.12
C TYR A 31 3.30 -18.60 -2.93
N GLU A 32 3.69 -18.36 -1.68
CA GLU A 32 4.94 -17.67 -1.33
C GLU A 32 6.15 -18.43 -1.88
N HIS A 33 6.20 -19.75 -1.69
CA HIS A 33 7.27 -20.58 -2.24
C HIS A 33 7.33 -20.50 -3.78
N LYS A 34 6.19 -20.66 -4.46
CA LYS A 34 6.11 -20.60 -5.92
C LYS A 34 6.55 -19.26 -6.49
N ILE A 35 6.10 -18.16 -5.87
CA ILE A 35 6.47 -16.81 -6.30
C ILE A 35 7.97 -16.58 -6.02
N GLY A 36 8.48 -17.04 -4.87
CA GLY A 36 9.90 -16.93 -4.52
C GLY A 36 10.83 -17.75 -5.42
N GLU A 37 10.40 -18.90 -5.92
CA GLU A 37 11.11 -19.67 -6.96
C GLU A 37 11.09 -18.93 -8.30
N TYR A 38 9.91 -18.46 -8.73
CA TYR A 38 9.76 -17.71 -9.98
C TYR A 38 10.62 -16.43 -10.00
N LEU A 39 10.64 -15.68 -8.90
CA LEU A 39 11.46 -14.46 -8.78
C LEU A 39 12.96 -14.76 -8.77
N ARG A 40 13.38 -15.95 -8.31
CA ARG A 40 14.79 -16.38 -8.39
C ARG A 40 15.21 -16.72 -9.82
N GLU A 41 14.32 -17.31 -10.62
CA GLU A 41 14.62 -17.70 -11.99
C GLU A 41 14.54 -16.54 -12.99
N PHE A 42 13.49 -15.70 -12.90
CA PHE A 42 13.22 -14.63 -13.86
C PHE A 42 13.67 -13.25 -13.37
N GLY A 43 13.92 -13.07 -12.07
CA GLY A 43 14.29 -11.77 -11.51
C GLY A 43 13.14 -10.77 -11.60
N LYS A 44 13.33 -9.69 -12.39
CA LYS A 44 12.38 -8.57 -12.48
C LYS A 44 11.14 -8.96 -13.27
N SER A 45 10.01 -9.06 -12.59
CA SER A 45 8.74 -9.48 -13.19
C SER A 45 7.61 -8.52 -12.83
N SER A 46 6.64 -8.35 -13.72
CA SER A 46 5.40 -7.64 -13.43
C SER A 46 4.44 -8.51 -12.61
N VAL A 47 3.52 -7.88 -11.88
CA VAL A 47 2.43 -8.62 -11.17
C VAL A 47 1.64 -9.50 -12.13
N GLU A 48 1.42 -9.04 -13.37
CA GLU A 48 0.69 -9.80 -14.40
C GLU A 48 1.42 -11.07 -14.84
N GLU A 49 2.75 -11.00 -15.00
CA GLU A 49 3.56 -12.17 -15.34
C GLU A 49 3.58 -13.19 -14.21
N ILE A 50 3.72 -12.71 -12.97
CA ILE A 50 3.66 -13.58 -11.78
C ILE A 50 2.27 -14.25 -11.70
N HIS A 51 1.20 -13.49 -11.96
CA HIS A 51 -0.15 -14.05 -12.02
C HIS A 51 -0.28 -15.15 -13.07
N LYS A 52 0.24 -14.91 -14.29
CA LYS A 52 0.23 -15.89 -15.39
C LYS A 52 1.08 -17.12 -15.10
N ALA A 53 2.25 -16.96 -14.49
CA ALA A 53 3.18 -18.05 -14.22
C ALA A 53 2.77 -18.90 -13.00
N THR A 54 2.36 -18.25 -11.91
CA THR A 54 2.06 -18.93 -10.64
C THR A 54 0.59 -19.29 -10.46
N GLY A 55 -0.30 -18.67 -11.23
CA GLY A 55 -1.76 -18.81 -11.12
C GLY A 55 -2.36 -18.13 -9.87
N VAL A 56 -1.56 -17.39 -9.11
CA VAL A 56 -1.99 -16.70 -7.88
C VAL A 56 -2.69 -15.41 -8.25
N LYS A 57 -3.83 -15.11 -7.61
CA LYS A 57 -4.58 -13.87 -7.87
C LYS A 57 -3.72 -12.63 -7.56
N GLU A 58 -3.80 -11.62 -8.41
CA GLU A 58 -3.07 -10.33 -8.25
C GLU A 58 -3.27 -9.70 -6.87
N LYS A 59 -4.50 -9.73 -6.34
CA LYS A 59 -4.81 -9.20 -5.00
C LYS A 59 -4.02 -9.88 -3.88
N VAL A 60 -3.75 -11.18 -4.01
CA VAL A 60 -2.96 -11.96 -3.03
C VAL A 60 -1.49 -11.61 -3.18
N ILE A 61 -0.98 -11.52 -4.42
CA ILE A 61 0.40 -11.10 -4.71
C ILE A 61 0.69 -9.71 -4.12
N LEU A 62 -0.20 -8.74 -4.36
CA LEU A 62 -0.07 -7.37 -3.82
C LEU A 62 -0.10 -7.35 -2.29
N ARG A 63 -0.94 -8.18 -1.65
CA ARG A 63 -0.99 -8.31 -0.20
C ARG A 63 0.33 -8.85 0.33
N MET A 64 0.83 -9.94 -0.25
CA MET A 64 2.08 -10.58 0.16
C MET A 64 3.30 -9.67 -0.03
N LEU A 65 3.32 -8.87 -1.09
CA LEU A 65 4.33 -7.85 -1.33
C LEU A 65 4.30 -6.79 -0.21
N LYS A 66 3.10 -6.31 0.14
CA LYS A 66 2.91 -5.32 1.23
C LYS A 66 3.23 -5.89 2.62
N SER A 67 3.01 -7.18 2.82
CA SER A 67 3.39 -7.90 4.04
C SER A 67 4.90 -8.15 4.15
N GLY A 68 5.64 -7.91 3.07
CA GLY A 68 7.08 -8.12 3.02
C GLY A 68 7.51 -9.58 2.99
N ARG A 69 6.63 -10.47 2.53
CA ARG A 69 6.90 -11.92 2.47
C ARG A 69 7.54 -12.38 1.17
N LEU A 70 7.51 -11.54 0.12
CA LEU A 70 8.00 -11.90 -1.22
C LEU A 70 9.37 -11.29 -1.57
N PHE A 71 10.16 -10.88 -0.58
CA PHE A 71 11.48 -10.31 -0.86
C PHE A 71 12.49 -11.42 -1.21
N ALA A 72 12.87 -11.49 -2.48
CA ALA A 72 14.13 -12.12 -2.85
C ALA A 72 15.26 -11.10 -2.65
N GLU A 73 16.19 -11.43 -1.74
CA GLU A 73 17.48 -10.75 -1.57
C GLU A 73 17.45 -9.22 -1.40
N GLY A 74 16.40 -8.68 -0.77
CA GLY A 74 16.33 -7.25 -0.44
C GLY A 74 16.10 -6.33 -1.63
N GLN A 75 15.72 -6.85 -2.80
CA GLN A 75 15.34 -6.05 -3.96
C GLN A 75 13.87 -6.26 -4.31
N ASN A 76 13.12 -5.17 -4.44
CA ASN A 76 11.78 -5.23 -5.01
C ASN A 76 11.88 -5.51 -6.51
N LEU A 77 11.72 -6.79 -6.86
CA LEU A 77 11.75 -7.28 -8.24
C LEU A 77 10.39 -7.19 -8.92
N VAL A 78 9.34 -6.88 -8.15
CA VAL A 78 7.96 -6.78 -8.63
C VAL A 78 7.62 -5.33 -8.92
N ASN A 79 7.28 -5.03 -10.18
CA ASN A 79 6.71 -3.72 -10.52
C ASN A 79 5.18 -3.76 -10.53
N TYR A 80 4.56 -2.69 -10.06
CA TYR A 80 3.12 -2.44 -10.10
C TYR A 80 2.86 -0.98 -10.50
N PRO A 81 1.68 -0.65 -11.07
CA PRO A 81 1.40 0.71 -11.53
C PRO A 81 1.21 1.69 -10.36
N CYS A 82 1.70 2.92 -10.53
CA CYS A 82 1.45 4.05 -9.64
C CYS A 82 -0.02 4.49 -9.69
N ASP A 83 -0.65 4.71 -8.53
CA ASP A 83 -2.07 5.12 -8.43
C ASP A 83 -2.38 6.46 -9.12
N MET A 84 -1.37 7.34 -9.27
CA MET A 84 -1.55 8.70 -9.82
C MET A 84 -1.18 8.84 -11.29
N CYS A 85 -0.22 8.06 -11.78
CA CYS A 85 0.31 8.24 -13.14
C CYS A 85 0.51 6.93 -13.92
N GLY A 86 0.26 5.78 -13.31
CA GLY A 86 0.44 4.47 -13.94
C GLY A 86 1.90 4.05 -14.17
N ALA A 87 2.89 4.87 -13.77
CA ALA A 87 4.29 4.50 -13.91
C ALA A 87 4.63 3.25 -13.09
N PRO A 88 5.49 2.32 -13.59
CA PRO A 88 5.88 1.13 -12.85
C PRO A 88 6.70 1.52 -11.62
N ILE A 89 6.21 1.13 -10.45
CA ILE A 89 6.85 1.34 -9.14
C ILE A 89 7.16 -0.01 -8.50
N TYR A 90 8.26 -0.02 -7.77
CA TYR A 90 8.73 -1.20 -7.03
C TYR A 90 8.39 -1.08 -5.53
N GLU A 91 8.15 0.13 -5.05
CA GLU A 91 7.85 0.45 -3.65
C GLU A 91 6.89 1.63 -3.53
N GLY A 92 6.11 1.67 -2.43
CA GLY A 92 5.18 2.75 -2.13
C GLY A 92 3.86 2.68 -2.93
N ARG A 93 3.02 3.72 -2.88
CA ARG A 93 1.83 3.83 -3.75
C ARG A 93 2.02 4.80 -4.90
N LEU A 94 2.99 5.69 -4.74
CA LEU A 94 3.28 6.79 -5.64
C LEU A 94 4.71 6.63 -6.14
N CYS A 95 4.92 6.90 -7.42
CA CYS A 95 6.27 7.03 -7.94
C CYS A 95 6.97 8.26 -7.33
N SER A 96 8.30 8.29 -7.35
CA SER A 96 9.09 9.39 -6.77
C SER A 96 8.70 10.76 -7.33
N LYS A 97 8.22 10.83 -8.58
CA LYS A 97 7.71 12.06 -9.20
C LYS A 97 6.41 12.52 -8.54
N CYS A 98 5.39 11.65 -8.50
CA CYS A 98 4.10 11.95 -7.89
C CYS A 98 4.22 12.27 -6.39
N GLY A 99 5.10 11.57 -5.66
CA GLY A 99 5.37 11.89 -4.26
C GLY A 99 6.00 13.29 -4.08
N SER A 100 6.93 13.67 -4.98
CA SER A 100 7.56 14.99 -4.97
C SER A 100 6.55 16.10 -5.29
N ASP A 101 5.68 15.90 -6.26
CA ASP A 101 4.66 16.88 -6.64
C ASP A 101 3.62 17.05 -5.53
N PHE A 102 3.21 15.96 -4.89
CA PHE A 102 2.29 16.01 -3.76
C PHE A 102 2.90 16.78 -2.57
N THR A 103 4.15 16.51 -2.20
CA THR A 103 4.81 17.23 -1.10
C THR A 103 5.00 18.73 -1.39
N LYS A 104 5.22 19.11 -2.65
CA LYS A 104 5.26 20.52 -3.06
C LYS A 104 3.89 21.19 -2.92
N GLN A 105 2.82 20.56 -3.41
CA GLN A 105 1.47 21.08 -3.30
C GLN A 105 1.04 21.26 -1.84
N VAL A 106 1.33 20.28 -0.98
CA VAL A 106 1.06 20.37 0.45
C VAL A 106 1.81 21.55 1.07
N LYS A 107 3.10 21.72 0.79
CA LYS A 107 3.88 22.87 1.32
C LYS A 107 3.32 24.23 0.91
N GLU A 108 2.84 24.36 -0.32
CA GLU A 108 2.26 25.63 -0.80
C GLU A 108 0.93 25.97 -0.12
N VAL A 109 0.08 24.96 0.14
CA VAL A 109 -1.17 25.15 0.89
C VAL A 109 -0.88 25.62 2.31
N TRP A 110 0.09 25.00 2.98
CA TRP A 110 0.42 25.32 4.38
C TRP A 110 1.00 26.73 4.52
N LYS A 111 1.80 27.21 3.54
CA LYS A 111 2.26 28.61 3.49
C LYS A 111 1.15 29.63 3.28
N THR A 112 0.06 29.23 2.63
CA THR A 112 -1.05 30.14 2.33
C THR A 112 -1.94 30.34 3.56
N ASP A 113 -2.03 29.33 4.43
CA ASP A 113 -2.79 29.40 5.69
C ASP A 113 -2.13 30.33 6.73
N GLU A 114 -0.79 30.38 6.80
CA GLU A 114 -0.09 31.35 7.67
C GLU A 114 -0.34 32.81 7.29
N ARG A 115 -0.71 33.09 6.03
CA ARG A 115 -0.97 34.45 5.54
C ARG A 115 -2.40 34.94 5.80
N SER A 116 -3.37 34.03 5.97
CA SER A 116 -4.77 34.41 6.22
C SER A 116 -5.03 34.78 7.69
N VAL A 117 -4.23 34.25 8.63
CA VAL A 117 -4.36 34.53 10.07
C VAL A 117 -3.82 35.91 10.47
N ASP A 118 -2.83 36.45 9.75
CA ASP A 118 -2.25 37.77 10.03
C ASP A 118 -3.22 38.93 9.66
N SER A 119 -4.02 38.76 8.61
CA SER A 119 -4.99 39.75 8.13
C SER A 119 -6.13 40.04 9.12
N GLN A 120 -6.47 39.12 10.03
CA GLN A 120 -7.59 39.29 10.96
C GLN A 120 -7.21 39.98 12.29
N ARG A 121 -5.91 40.10 12.62
CA ARG A 121 -5.47 40.77 13.86
C ARG A 121 -5.43 42.30 13.79
N GLY A 122 -5.66 42.88 12.60
CA GLY A 122 -5.64 44.33 12.37
C GLY A 122 -6.95 45.09 12.65
N VAL A 123 -8.05 44.41 12.98
CA VAL A 123 -9.34 45.10 13.21
C VAL A 123 -9.42 45.62 14.65
N ARG A 124 -8.86 46.82 14.87
CA ARG A 124 -9.07 47.61 16.11
C ARG A 124 -10.56 47.96 16.23
N MET A 125 -11.28 47.29 17.13
CA MET A 125 -12.63 47.69 17.54
C MET A 125 -12.52 48.94 18.43
N TYR A 126 -13.06 50.07 17.99
CA TYR A 126 -13.27 51.24 18.84
C TYR A 126 -14.62 51.08 19.56
N THR A 127 -14.62 50.67 20.82
CA THR A 127 -15.78 50.87 21.71
C THR A 127 -15.83 52.34 22.08
N LYS A 128 -16.94 52.99 21.72
CA LYS A 128 -17.22 54.40 21.96
C LYS A 128 -17.94 54.48 23.31
N ASP A 129 -17.22 54.83 24.37
CA ASP A 129 -17.80 55.08 25.69
C ASP A 129 -18.79 56.25 25.64
N LYS A 130 -19.99 56.05 26.20
CA LYS A 130 -20.96 57.09 26.53
C LYS A 130 -21.59 56.79 27.87
#